data_AF-A0A7C4CK90-F1
#
_entry.id   AF-A0A7C4CK90-F1
#
_cell.length_a   1.000
_cell.length_b   1.000
_cell.length_c   1.000
_cell.angle_alpha   90.00
_cell.angle_beta   90.00
_cell.angle_gamma   90.00
#
_symmetry.space_group_name_H-M   'P 1'
#
loop_
_entity.id
_entity.type
_entity.pdbx_description
1 polymer ?
#
loop_
_entity_poly.entity_id
_entity_poly.type
_entity_poly.pdbx_seq_one_letter_code
_entity_poly.pdbx_strand_id
1 'polypeptide(L)' 'MKTITVSDEVYEELESIKGKRSFSEVINFLIKSNVSLRIEKILSLSNYLTGSEDEMLEVVKRIKAEFRVRTYEASH' A
#
# COMPACT_ATOMS: atom_id res chain seq x y z
N MET A 1 11.31 -15.63 11.44
CA MET A 1 9.90 -15.95 11.09
C MET A 1 9.02 -15.35 12.17
N LYS A 2 7.94 -14.65 11.83
CA LYS A 2 6.93 -14.17 12.79
C LYS A 2 5.57 -14.75 12.39
N THR A 3 4.73 -15.04 13.37
CA THR A 3 3.38 -15.57 13.14
C THR A 3 2.36 -14.44 13.26
N ILE A 4 1.39 -14.42 12.36
CA ILE A 4 0.22 -13.57 12.44
C ILE A 4 -1.02 -14.45 12.46
N THR A 5 -2.05 -14.00 13.17
CA THR A 5 -3.37 -14.64 13.14
C THR A 5 -4.30 -13.78 12.30
N VAL A 6 -5.10 -14.42 11.46
CA VAL A 6 -6.12 -13.80 10.61
C VAL A 6 -7.45 -14.51 10.84
N SER A 7 -8.56 -13.90 10.43
CA SER A 7 -9.85 -14.59 10.42
C SER A 7 -9.86 -15.70 9.37
N ASP A 8 -10.75 -16.68 9.54
CA ASP A 8 -10.93 -17.78 8.60
C ASP A 8 -11.30 -17.25 7.20
N GLU A 9 -12.16 -16.24 7.13
CA GLU A 9 -12.53 -15.56 5.88
C GLU A 9 -11.29 -15.00 5.13
N VAL A 10 -10.40 -14.30 5.84
CA VAL A 10 -9.17 -13.77 5.23
C VAL A 10 -8.22 -14.88 4.81
N TYR A 11 -8.19 -15.98 5.57
CA TYR A 11 -7.40 -17.16 5.19
C TYR A 11 -7.89 -17.76 3.87
N GLU A 12 -9.20 -17.96 3.73
CA GLU A 12 -9.83 -18.48 2.50
C GLU A 12 -9.56 -17.58 1.30
N GLU A 13 -9.70 -16.27 1.47
CA GLU A 13 -9.36 -15.28 0.43
C GLU A 13 -7.88 -15.41 0.01
N LEU A 14 -6.96 -15.46 0.98
CA LEU A 14 -5.53 -15.60 0.70
C LEU A 14 -5.21 -16.94 0.04
N GLU A 15 -5.86 -18.03 0.45
CA GLU A 15 -5.69 -19.35 -0.14
C GLU A 15 -6.14 -19.37 -1.61
N SER A 16 -7.27 -18.74 -1.93
CA SER A 16 -7.81 -18.67 -3.29
C SER A 16 -6.83 -18.01 -4.29
N ILE A 17 -6.05 -17.03 -3.85
CA ILE A 17 -5.08 -16.28 -4.69
C ILE A 17 -3.66 -16.85 -4.62
N LYS A 18 -3.39 -17.75 -3.67
CA LYS A 18 -2.06 -18.29 -3.40
C LYS A 18 -1.54 -19.14 -4.55
N GLY A 19 -2.38 -20.02 -5.09
CA GLY A 19 -1.97 -20.98 -6.11
C GLY A 19 -0.75 -21.80 -5.65
N LYS A 20 0.36 -21.74 -6.41
CA LYS A 20 1.62 -22.43 -6.09
C LYS A 20 2.59 -21.64 -5.20
N ARG A 21 2.24 -20.41 -4.81
CA ARG A 21 3.11 -19.50 -4.02
C ARG A 21 2.99 -19.79 -2.52
N SER A 22 3.93 -19.30 -1.73
CA SER A 22 3.80 -19.24 -0.27
C SER A 22 2.90 -18.06 0.15
N PHE A 23 2.31 -18.14 1.36
CA PHE A 23 1.54 -17.02 1.91
C PHE A 23 2.41 -15.77 2.07
N SER A 24 3.69 -15.92 2.43
CA SER A 24 4.63 -14.79 2.52
C SER A 24 4.82 -14.09 1.16
N GLU A 25 4.92 -14.84 0.06
CA GLU A 25 5.02 -14.27 -1.28
C GLU A 25 3.74 -13.56 -1.71
N VAL A 26 2.57 -14.14 -1.40
CA VAL A 26 1.27 -13.52 -1.66
C VAL A 26 1.14 -12.21 -0.89
N ILE A 27 1.42 -12.22 0.41
CA ILE A 27 1.36 -11.02 1.27
C ILE A 27 2.32 -9.95 0.73
N ASN A 28 3.56 -10.32 0.40
CA ASN A 28 4.53 -9.39 -0.17
C ASN A 28 4.07 -8.82 -1.52
N PHE A 29 3.46 -9.64 -2.37
CA PHE A 29 2.88 -9.21 -3.64
C PHE A 29 1.72 -8.24 -3.43
N LEU A 30 0.81 -8.52 -2.50
CA LEU A 30 -0.32 -7.63 -2.17
C LEU A 30 0.17 -6.30 -1.61
N ILE A 31 1.17 -6.30 -0.73
CA ILE A 31 1.80 -5.09 -0.21
C ILE A 31 2.41 -4.28 -1.36
N LYS A 32 3.21 -4.91 -2.22
CA LYS A 32 3.86 -4.23 -3.35
C LYS A 32 2.87 -3.71 -4.36
N SER A 33 1.84 -4.49 -4.70
CA SER A 33 0.78 -4.08 -5.64
C SER A 33 0.01 -2.87 -5.10
N ASN A 34 -0.25 -2.85 -3.79
CA ASN A 34 -0.86 -1.69 -3.15
C ASN A 34 0.06 -0.45 -3.21
N VAL A 35 1.39 -0.62 -3.08
CA VAL A 35 2.37 0.47 -3.27
C VAL A 35 2.44 0.95 -4.72
N SER A 36 2.44 0.05 -5.70
CA SER A 36 2.43 0.41 -7.12
C SER A 36 1.17 1.20 -7.49
N LEU A 37 -0.01 0.74 -7.05
CA LEU A 37 -1.27 1.47 -7.23
C LEU A 37 -1.24 2.83 -6.53
N ARG A 38 -0.61 2.94 -5.36
CA ARG A 38 -0.38 4.24 -4.71
C ARG A 38 0.44 5.13 -5.64
N ILE A 39 1.60 4.68 -6.11
CA ILE A 39 2.51 5.45 -6.98
C ILE A 39 1.79 5.90 -8.25
N GLU A 40 1.03 5.05 -8.92
CA GLU A 40 0.23 5.46 -10.08
C GLU A 40 -0.81 6.53 -9.72
N LYS A 41 -1.47 6.41 -8.57
CA LYS A 41 -2.40 7.45 -8.10
C LYS A 41 -1.66 8.77 -7.78
N ILE A 42 -0.43 8.72 -7.27
CA ILE A 42 0.41 9.91 -7.10
C ILE A 42 0.74 10.54 -8.46
N LEU A 43 1.22 9.73 -9.41
CA LEU A 43 1.63 10.20 -10.74
C LEU A 43 0.47 10.77 -11.54
N SER A 44 -0.70 10.14 -11.46
CA SER A 44 -1.91 10.66 -12.09
C SER A 44 -2.33 11.99 -11.48
N LEU A 45 -2.31 12.14 -10.14
CA LEU A 45 -2.57 13.42 -9.48
C LEU A 45 -1.50 14.48 -9.83
N SER A 46 -0.23 14.09 -9.93
CA SER A 46 0.86 15.02 -10.26
C SER A 46 0.85 15.47 -11.71
N ASN A 47 0.37 14.64 -12.65
CA ASN A 47 0.22 15.02 -14.06
C ASN A 47 -0.85 16.11 -14.28
N TYR A 48 -1.71 16.37 -13.28
CA TYR A 48 -2.62 17.52 -13.26
C TYR A 48 -2.01 18.78 -12.61
N LEU A 49 -0.79 18.71 -12.08
CA LEU A 49 -0.15 19.83 -11.39
C LEU A 49 0.63 20.71 -12.36
N THR A 50 0.26 21.98 -12.39
CA THR A 50 1.01 23.04 -13.07
C THR A 50 2.07 23.60 -12.13
N GLY A 51 3.03 22.76 -11.74
CA GLY A 51 4.38 23.18 -11.32
C GLY A 51 4.56 24.00 -10.03
N SER A 52 3.58 24.16 -9.14
CA SER A 52 3.78 24.81 -7.84
C SER A 52 4.10 23.80 -6.72
N GLU A 53 5.06 24.14 -5.86
CA GLU A 53 5.49 23.35 -4.70
C GLU A 53 4.34 23.13 -3.69
N ASP A 54 3.46 24.13 -3.53
CA ASP A 54 2.30 24.07 -2.64
C ASP A 54 1.26 23.05 -3.11
N GLU A 55 1.03 22.94 -4.41
CA GLU A 55 0.11 21.95 -4.98
C GLU A 55 0.64 20.52 -4.78
N MET A 56 1.96 20.33 -4.90
CA MET A 56 2.61 19.06 -4.61
C MET A 56 2.45 18.67 -3.14
N LEU A 57 2.63 19.62 -2.21
CA LEU A 57 2.45 19.40 -0.78
C LEU A 57 1.01 19.01 -0.42
N GLU A 58 0.01 19.63 -1.08
CA GLU A 58 -1.39 19.28 -0.87
C GLU A 58 -1.72 17.87 -1.38
N VAL A 59 -1.17 17.48 -2.54
CA VAL A 59 -1.28 16.12 -3.07
C VAL A 59 -0.66 15.11 -2.10
N VAL A 60 0.55 15.37 -1.59
CA VAL A 60 1.20 14.51 -0.58
C VAL A 60 0.37 14.41 0.71
N LYS A 61 -0.24 15.50 1.18
CA LYS A 61 -1.14 15.49 2.35
C LYS A 61 -2.38 14.65 2.10
N ARG A 62 -3.05 14.81 0.95
CA ARG A 62 -4.23 14.03 0.56
C ARG A 62 -3.91 12.54 0.45
N ILE A 63 -2.78 12.20 -0.15
CA ILE A 63 -2.26 10.82 -0.22
C ILE A 63 -2.07 10.28 1.20
N LYS A 64 -1.35 10.99 2.07
CA LYS A 64 -1.14 10.53 3.47
C LYS A 64 -2.46 10.31 4.23
N ALA A 65 -3.44 11.19 4.03
CA ALA A 65 -4.76 11.09 4.66
C ALA A 65 -5.60 9.92 4.11
N GLU A 66 -5.66 9.75 2.79
CA GLU A 66 -6.41 8.65 2.16
C GLU A 66 -5.81 7.28 2.49
N PHE A 67 -4.49 7.17 2.50
CA PHE A 67 -3.82 5.88 2.61
C PHE A 67 -3.57 5.41 4.07
N ARG A 68 -4.05 6.16 5.09
CA ARG A 68 -3.84 5.88 6.53
C ARG A 68 -2.43 5.34 6.81
N VAL A 69 -1.43 5.96 6.19
CA VAL A 69 -0.03 5.53 6.33
C VAL A 69 0.35 5.80 7.77
N ARG A 70 0.25 4.79 8.63
CA ARG A 70 0.97 4.78 9.91
C ARG A 70 2.43 4.82 9.51
N THR A 71 3.04 6.00 9.62
CA THR A 71 4.49 6.12 9.64
C THR A 71 4.97 5.15 10.71
N TYR A 72 5.57 4.05 10.28
CA TYR A 72 6.30 3.18 11.18
C TYR A 72 7.54 3.99 11.56
N GLU A 73 7.41 4.85 12.58
CA GLU A 73 8.57 5.43 13.22
C GLU A 73 9.31 4.24 13.83
N ALA A 74 10.43 3.87 13.21
CA ALA A 74 11.35 2.92 13.80
C ALA A 74 11.86 3.57 15.11
N SER A 75 11.21 3.20 16.22
CA SER A 75 11.72 3.49 17.56
C SER A 75 13.12 2.91 17.64
N HIS A 76 14.10 3.81 17.74
CA HIS A 76 15.50 3.50 18.00
C HIS A 76 15.67 3.08 19.46
#